data_AF-A0A7V3BJU0-F1
#
_entry.id   AF-A0A7V3BJU0-F1
#
_cell.length_a   1.000
_cell.length_b   1.000
_cell.length_c   1.000
_cell.angle_alpha   90.00
_cell.angle_beta   90.00
_cell.angle_gamma   90.00
#
_symmetry.space_group_name_H-M   'P 1'
#
loop_
_entity.id
_entity.type
_entity.pdbx_description
1 polymer ?
#
loop_
_entity_poly.entity_id
_entity_poly.type
_entity_poly.pdbx_seq_one_letter_code
_entity_poly.pdbx_strand_id
1 'polypeptide(L)'
;MRWKFWERKKIASPDATEPQAVMVESPSFAPSEATDIEVPEEELEEVVVGEPDAEATAPKSGFLRFLRERLTKTRQGLLQRIDRVLSGRSSIDAELFDELEEVLISGDLGVQTTMRIMQELRQAVAEQHLRDPQDIRSHLQQSLLDLLAIGSADLHIDVPTPPAVILMVGVNGVGKTTTIAKLAYQLKHQG
;
A
#
# COMPACT_ATOMS: atom_id res chain seq x y z
N MET A 1 -9.59 -13.40 39.03
CA MET A 1 -10.95 -13.42 38.43
C MET A 1 -10.98 -14.47 37.34
N ARG A 2 -11.62 -15.63 37.60
CA ARG A 2 -11.77 -16.75 36.65
C ARG A 2 -13.21 -16.79 36.19
N TRP A 3 -13.43 -16.60 34.90
CA TRP A 3 -14.77 -16.56 34.30
C TRP A 3 -15.33 -17.99 34.23
N LYS A 4 -16.41 -18.23 34.98
CA LYS A 4 -17.23 -19.44 34.94
C LYS A 4 -18.28 -19.27 33.84
N PHE A 5 -18.21 -20.01 32.73
CA PHE A 5 -19.29 -19.97 31.72
C PHE A 5 -19.56 -21.28 30.97
N TRP A 6 -19.01 -22.42 31.40
CA TRP A 6 -19.35 -23.72 30.78
C TRP A 6 -19.71 -24.75 31.85
N GLU A 7 -20.98 -24.73 32.27
CA GLU A 7 -21.63 -25.88 32.92
C GLU A 7 -22.43 -26.66 31.88
N ARG A 8 -22.08 -27.93 31.74
CA ARG A 8 -22.74 -28.90 30.85
C ARG A 8 -24.16 -29.18 31.34
N LYS A 9 -25.16 -28.91 30.50
CA LYS A 9 -26.46 -29.59 30.57
C LYS A 9 -26.47 -30.71 29.53
N LYS A 10 -26.59 -31.96 30.01
CA LYS A 10 -26.89 -33.13 29.17
C LYS A 10 -28.28 -32.95 28.57
N ILE A 11 -28.38 -32.96 27.24
CA ILE A 11 -29.66 -33.06 26.52
C ILE A 11 -29.68 -34.44 25.87
N ALA A 12 -30.79 -35.16 26.06
CA ALA A 12 -31.04 -36.50 25.59
C ALA A 12 -31.05 -36.58 24.06
N SER A 13 -30.56 -37.70 23.52
CA SER A 13 -30.53 -38.04 22.11
C SER A 13 -31.92 -38.44 21.60
N PRO A 14 -32.46 -37.81 20.54
CA PRO A 14 -33.46 -38.43 19.70
C PRO A 14 -32.78 -39.09 18.49
N ASP A 15 -33.28 -40.29 18.19
CA ASP A 15 -33.08 -41.18 17.04
C ASP A 15 -32.04 -40.84 15.95
N ALA A 16 -31.24 -41.86 15.66
CA ALA A 16 -30.36 -41.92 14.51
C ALA A 16 -31.18 -42.04 13.21
N THR A 17 -31.29 -40.94 12.47
CA THR A 17 -31.60 -40.99 11.05
C THR A 17 -30.35 -40.57 10.30
N GLU A 18 -29.80 -41.48 9.49
CA GLU A 18 -28.63 -41.24 8.64
C GLU A 18 -28.85 -40.00 7.76
N PRO A 19 -27.86 -39.10 7.61
CA PRO A 19 -27.98 -37.99 6.68
C PRO A 19 -27.92 -38.54 5.25
N GLN A 20 -29.06 -38.56 4.56
CA GLN A 20 -29.09 -38.80 3.13
C GLN A 20 -28.33 -37.68 2.41
N ALA A 21 -27.36 -38.08 1.58
CA ALA A 21 -26.60 -37.17 0.73
C ALA A 21 -27.55 -36.43 -0.21
N VAL A 22 -27.69 -35.12 -0.01
CA VAL A 22 -28.33 -34.25 -1.01
C VAL A 22 -27.30 -34.05 -2.12
N MET A 23 -27.52 -34.71 -3.25
CA MET A 23 -26.82 -34.45 -4.50
C MET A 23 -27.13 -33.01 -4.93
N VAL A 24 -26.15 -32.12 -4.83
CA VAL A 24 -26.20 -30.85 -5.53
C VAL A 24 -25.82 -31.15 -6.98
N GLU A 25 -26.80 -31.12 -7.88
CA GLU A 25 -26.56 -31.24 -9.32
C GLU A 25 -25.55 -30.16 -9.76
N SER A 26 -24.41 -30.61 -10.27
CA SER A 26 -23.49 -29.79 -11.05
C SER A 26 -24.24 -29.20 -12.24
N PRO A 27 -24.16 -27.89 -12.53
CA PRO A 27 -24.73 -27.36 -13.76
C PRO A 27 -23.97 -27.98 -14.94
N SER A 28 -24.66 -28.85 -15.68
CA SER A 28 -24.24 -29.42 -16.95
C SER A 28 -24.20 -28.31 -18.00
N PHE A 29 -23.00 -27.92 -18.43
CA PHE A 29 -22.84 -27.09 -19.62
C PHE A 29 -22.81 -28.02 -20.83
N ALA A 30 -23.96 -28.18 -21.49
CA ALA A 30 -24.02 -28.83 -22.80
C ALA A 30 -23.28 -27.94 -23.82
N PRO A 31 -22.47 -28.52 -24.73
CA PRO A 31 -21.81 -27.74 -25.77
C PRO A 31 -22.87 -27.29 -26.80
N SER A 32 -23.16 -26.00 -26.80
CA SER A 32 -23.96 -25.36 -27.85
C SER A 32 -23.17 -25.34 -29.16
N GLU A 33 -23.85 -25.72 -30.23
CA GLU A 33 -23.36 -25.86 -31.60
C GLU A 33 -22.52 -24.67 -32.07
N ALA A 34 -21.43 -25.01 -32.77
CA ALA A 34 -20.56 -24.07 -33.44
C ALA A 34 -21.32 -23.36 -34.57
N THR A 35 -21.55 -22.06 -34.44
CA THR A 35 -21.79 -21.18 -35.58
C THR A 35 -20.49 -20.46 -35.90
N ASP A 36 -19.95 -20.76 -37.09
CA ASP A 36 -18.82 -20.07 -37.70
C ASP A 36 -19.12 -18.56 -37.77
N ILE A 37 -18.34 -17.79 -37.01
CA ILE A 37 -18.21 -16.36 -37.19
C ILE A 37 -16.84 -16.16 -37.83
N GLU A 38 -16.83 -15.93 -39.15
CA GLU A 38 -15.64 -15.45 -39.86
C GLU A 38 -15.27 -14.07 -39.33
N VAL A 39 -14.17 -14.01 -38.57
CA VAL A 39 -13.53 -12.75 -38.18
C VAL A 39 -12.49 -12.42 -39.25
N PRO A 40 -12.55 -11.24 -39.89
CA PRO A 40 -11.55 -10.83 -40.89
C PRO A 40 -10.14 -10.79 -40.30
N GLU A 41 -9.16 -11.36 -41.02
CA GLU A 41 -7.73 -11.21 -40.75
C GLU A 41 -7.30 -9.75 -41.00
N GLU A 42 -7.20 -8.95 -39.94
CA GLU A 42 -6.36 -7.74 -39.95
C GLU A 42 -4.95 -8.11 -39.49
N GLU A 43 -3.97 -7.75 -40.32
CA GLU A 43 -2.53 -7.89 -40.09
C GLU A 43 -2.13 -7.33 -38.72
N LEU A 44 -1.61 -8.20 -37.86
CA LEU A 44 -0.90 -7.79 -36.66
C LEU A 44 0.47 -7.28 -37.07
N GLU A 45 0.66 -5.96 -37.05
CA GLU A 45 2.00 -5.37 -37.04
C GLU A 45 2.78 -5.92 -35.83
N GLU A 46 3.94 -6.52 -36.10
CA GLU A 46 4.87 -7.01 -35.08
C GLU A 46 5.33 -5.85 -34.19
N VAL A 47 4.75 -5.74 -32.99
CA VAL A 47 5.38 -4.98 -31.91
C VAL A 47 6.60 -5.80 -31.48
N VAL A 48 7.78 -5.35 -31.90
CA VAL A 48 9.08 -5.85 -31.44
C VAL A 48 9.15 -5.66 -29.91
N VAL A 49 8.74 -6.69 -29.18
CA VAL A 49 9.01 -6.83 -27.76
C VAL A 49 10.46 -7.28 -27.65
N GLY A 50 11.35 -6.31 -27.45
CA GLY A 50 12.74 -6.60 -27.11
C GLY A 50 12.78 -7.53 -25.90
N GLU A 51 13.40 -8.69 -26.06
CA GLU A 51 13.73 -9.61 -24.98
C GLU A 51 14.44 -8.83 -23.87
N PRO A 52 14.01 -8.92 -22.60
CA PRO A 52 14.85 -8.48 -21.51
C PRO A 52 15.90 -9.56 -21.29
N ASP A 53 17.13 -9.26 -21.71
CA ASP A 53 18.32 -10.02 -21.36
C ASP A 53 18.28 -10.42 -19.88
N ALA A 54 18.19 -11.72 -19.67
CA ALA A 54 18.32 -12.37 -18.38
C ALA A 54 19.80 -12.46 -18.03
N GLU A 55 20.38 -11.40 -17.49
CA GLU A 55 21.59 -11.44 -16.63
C GLU A 55 21.95 -10.04 -16.12
N ALA A 56 21.59 -9.73 -14.86
CA ALA A 56 22.39 -8.85 -13.99
C ALA A 56 21.74 -8.74 -12.60
N THR A 57 22.43 -9.30 -11.63
CA THR A 57 22.25 -9.04 -10.20
C THR A 57 22.46 -7.55 -9.87
N ALA A 58 21.41 -6.72 -9.90
CA ALA A 58 21.35 -5.43 -9.19
C ALA A 58 19.91 -4.85 -9.12
N PRO A 59 19.02 -5.31 -8.22
CA PRO A 59 17.59 -4.97 -8.31
C PRO A 59 17.17 -3.65 -7.61
N LYS A 60 18.08 -2.89 -7.00
CA LYS A 60 17.69 -1.69 -6.22
C LYS A 60 17.61 -0.40 -7.06
N SER A 61 18.37 -0.26 -8.14
CA SER A 61 18.42 1.00 -8.91
C SER A 61 17.17 1.21 -9.77
N GLY A 62 16.64 0.15 -10.40
CA GLY A 62 15.47 0.20 -11.27
C GLY A 62 14.17 0.52 -10.52
N PHE A 63 13.91 -0.16 -9.40
CA PHE A 63 12.72 0.08 -8.58
C PHE A 63 12.69 1.51 -8.01
N LEU A 64 13.82 1.99 -7.48
CA LEU A 64 13.89 3.35 -6.95
C LEU A 64 13.70 4.42 -8.04
N ARG A 65 14.19 4.18 -9.26
CA ARG A 65 13.92 5.08 -10.40
C ARG A 65 12.43 5.10 -10.73
N PHE A 66 11.81 3.93 -10.87
CA PHE A 66 10.37 3.81 -11.12
C PHE A 66 9.54 4.51 -10.03
N LEU A 67 9.87 4.31 -8.76
CA LEU A 67 9.17 4.95 -7.64
C LEU A 67 9.30 6.48 -7.69
N ARG A 68 10.50 7.00 -7.97
CA ARG A 68 10.73 8.44 -8.14
C ARG A 68 9.88 9.01 -9.27
N GLU A 69 9.84 8.34 -10.42
CA GLU A 69 9.03 8.76 -11.57
C GLU A 69 7.54 8.84 -11.20
N ARG A 70 7.02 7.81 -10.54
CA ARG A 70 5.60 7.75 -10.12
C ARG A 70 5.23 8.82 -9.09
N LEU A 71 6.18 9.24 -8.25
CA LEU A 71 5.97 10.27 -7.21
C LEU A 71 6.28 11.70 -7.70
N THR A 72 6.65 11.89 -8.97
CA THR A 72 7.09 13.20 -9.49
C THR A 72 6.09 14.32 -9.24
N LYS A 73 4.79 14.07 -9.47
CA LYS A 73 3.74 15.09 -9.30
C LYS A 73 3.60 15.53 -7.85
N THR A 74 3.51 14.58 -6.92
CA THR A 74 3.44 14.85 -5.48
C THR A 74 4.69 15.57 -5.00
N ARG A 75 5.87 15.11 -5.45
CA ARG A 75 7.15 15.73 -5.11
C ARG A 75 7.22 17.18 -5.57
N GLN A 76 6.83 17.47 -6.82
CA GLN A 76 6.82 18.83 -7.35
C GLN A 76 5.83 19.71 -6.59
N GLY A 77 4.60 19.24 -6.35
CA GLY A 77 3.59 20.03 -5.66
C GLY A 77 3.95 20.34 -4.20
N LEU A 78 4.30 19.32 -3.41
CA LEU A 78 4.53 19.46 -1.98
C LEU A 78 5.90 20.09 -1.68
N LEU A 79 6.98 19.58 -2.28
CA LEU A 79 8.33 20.09 -1.95
C LEU A 79 8.51 21.53 -2.40
N GLN A 80 7.97 21.94 -3.56
CA GLN A 80 8.09 23.34 -4.00
C GLN A 80 7.39 24.31 -3.05
N ARG A 81 6.28 23.90 -2.42
CA ARG A 81 5.58 24.71 -1.43
C ARG A 81 6.38 24.83 -0.15
N ILE A 82 6.93 23.72 0.35
CA ILE A 82 7.82 23.71 1.53
C ILE A 82 9.05 24.59 1.26
N ASP A 83 9.72 24.38 0.12
CA ASP A 83 10.92 25.16 -0.25
C ASP A 83 10.59 26.67 -0.34
N ARG A 84 9.40 27.04 -0.81
CA ARG A 84 8.95 28.44 -0.86
C ARG A 84 8.77 29.05 0.54
N VAL A 85 8.12 28.34 1.45
CA VAL A 85 7.96 28.78 2.84
C VAL A 85 9.32 28.98 3.50
N LEU A 86 10.23 28.02 3.34
CA LEU A 86 11.54 28.05 4.00
C LEU A 86 12.51 29.06 3.37
N SER A 87 12.45 29.31 2.07
CA SER A 87 13.34 30.28 1.39
C SER A 87 12.82 31.73 1.43
N GLY A 88 11.52 31.92 1.69
CA GLY A 88 10.93 33.26 1.82
C GLY A 88 11.20 33.94 3.16
N ARG A 89 11.81 33.24 4.13
CA ARG A 89 11.97 33.66 5.52
C ARG A 89 13.44 33.82 5.88
N SER A 90 13.77 34.83 6.68
CA SER A 90 15.13 35.08 7.20
C SER A 90 15.35 34.57 8.62
N SER A 91 14.27 34.16 9.30
CA SER A 91 14.29 33.67 10.67
C SER A 91 13.19 32.64 10.89
N ILE A 92 13.36 31.80 11.91
CA ILE A 92 12.35 30.86 12.36
C ILE A 92 11.39 31.58 13.31
N ASP A 93 10.19 31.90 12.83
CA ASP A 93 9.14 32.59 13.58
C ASP A 93 7.84 31.77 13.62
N ALA A 94 6.82 32.26 14.34
CA ALA A 94 5.54 31.57 14.46
C ALA A 94 4.83 31.42 13.11
N GLU A 95 4.91 32.45 12.27
CA GLU A 95 4.23 32.51 10.98
C GLU A 95 4.82 31.49 9.98
N LEU A 96 6.13 31.24 10.02
CA LEU A 96 6.75 30.14 9.27
C LEU A 96 6.11 28.79 9.60
N PHE A 97 5.90 28.51 10.89
CA PHE A 97 5.28 27.25 11.30
C PHE A 97 3.82 27.15 10.88
N ASP A 98 3.08 28.26 10.93
CA ASP A 98 1.68 28.29 10.53
C ASP A 98 1.54 28.04 9.01
N GLU A 99 2.40 28.64 8.18
CA GLU A 99 2.45 28.36 6.74
C GLU A 99 2.88 26.91 6.46
N LEU A 100 3.87 26.40 7.19
CA LEU A 100 4.32 25.02 7.03
C LEU A 100 3.22 24.02 7.39
N GLU A 101 2.47 24.29 8.46
CA GLU A 101 1.29 23.51 8.85
C GLU A 101 0.24 23.47 7.74
N GLU A 102 -0.11 24.61 7.15
CA GLU A 102 -1.05 24.69 6.03
C GLU A 102 -0.57 23.85 4.83
N VAL A 103 0.72 23.94 4.49
CA VAL A 103 1.32 23.15 3.41
C VAL A 103 1.22 21.66 3.70
N LEU A 104 1.49 21.20 4.92
CA LEU A 104 1.40 19.79 5.27
C LEU A 104 -0.05 19.29 5.30
N ILE A 105 -1.00 20.06 5.82
CA ILE A 105 -2.43 19.70 5.82
C ILE A 105 -2.95 19.60 4.37
N SER A 106 -2.62 20.57 3.52
CA SER A 106 -3.00 20.54 2.10
C SER A 106 -2.29 19.47 1.29
N GLY A 107 -1.23 18.87 1.84
CA GLY A 107 -0.47 17.75 1.28
C GLY A 107 -0.99 16.35 1.66
N ASP A 108 -2.25 16.24 2.09
CA ASP A 108 -2.91 14.98 2.48
C ASP A 108 -2.31 14.26 3.71
N LEU A 109 -1.51 14.94 4.57
CA LEU A 109 -1.00 14.33 5.81
C LEU A 109 -2.04 14.24 6.93
N GLY A 110 -3.08 15.09 6.86
CA GLY A 110 -4.12 15.19 7.88
C GLY A 110 -3.68 15.94 9.14
N VAL A 111 -4.66 16.51 9.85
CA VAL A 111 -4.42 17.44 10.98
C VAL A 111 -3.60 16.80 12.10
N GLN A 112 -3.95 15.58 12.54
CA GLN A 112 -3.29 14.94 13.68
C GLN A 112 -1.80 14.68 13.42
N THR A 113 -1.47 14.16 12.24
CA THR A 113 -0.09 13.89 11.83
C THR A 113 0.69 15.20 11.73
N THR A 114 0.11 16.23 11.09
CA THR A 114 0.75 17.53 10.96
C THR A 114 1.04 18.16 12.32
N MET A 115 0.08 18.16 13.25
CA MET A 115 0.25 18.71 14.59
C MET A 115 1.40 18.04 15.34
N ARG A 116 1.50 16.72 15.24
CA ARG A 116 2.62 15.96 15.82
C ARG A 116 3.96 16.40 15.21
N ILE A 117 4.04 16.49 13.89
CA ILE A 117 5.26 16.94 13.19
C ILE A 117 5.63 18.36 13.62
N MET A 118 4.66 19.28 13.68
CA MET A 118 4.92 20.66 14.10
C MET A 118 5.44 20.74 15.53
N GLN A 119 4.93 19.91 16.44
CA GLN A 119 5.43 19.84 17.81
C GLN A 119 6.89 19.35 17.86
N GLU A 120 7.20 18.28 17.12
CA GLU A 120 8.57 17.74 17.03
C GLU A 120 9.54 18.77 16.43
N LEU A 121 9.13 19.51 15.40
CA LEU A 121 9.94 20.57 14.80
C LEU A 121 10.19 21.74 15.77
N ARG A 122 9.15 22.22 16.46
CA ARG A 122 9.29 23.31 17.44
C ARG A 122 10.22 22.89 18.59
N GLN A 123 10.12 21.64 19.03
CA GLN A 123 11.03 21.08 20.04
C GLN A 123 12.48 21.02 19.53
N ALA A 124 12.70 20.54 18.30
CA ALA A 124 14.03 20.49 17.71
C ALA A 124 14.67 21.89 17.58
N VAL A 125 13.89 22.89 17.16
CA VAL A 125 14.34 24.30 17.11
C VAL A 125 14.77 24.80 18.49
N ALA A 126 13.97 24.51 19.53
CA ALA A 126 14.26 24.94 20.90
C ALA A 126 15.49 24.24 21.49
N GLU A 127 15.63 22.93 21.30
CA GLU A 127 16.73 22.15 21.87
C GLU A 127 18.06 22.40 21.13
N GLN A 128 18.02 22.47 19.80
CA GLN A 128 19.21 22.56 18.95
C GLN A 128 19.55 24.00 18.56
N HIS A 129 18.76 24.97 19.03
CA HIS A 129 18.96 26.40 18.78
C HIS A 129 19.08 26.73 17.29
N LEU A 130 18.23 26.11 16.47
CA LEU A 130 18.23 26.31 15.02
C LEU A 130 17.92 27.77 14.70
N ARG A 131 18.67 28.33 13.75
CA ARG A 131 18.52 29.73 13.33
C ARG A 131 18.22 29.87 11.85
N ASP A 132 18.63 28.90 11.04
CA ASP A 132 18.36 28.90 9.61
C ASP A 132 17.06 28.13 9.32
N PRO A 133 16.07 28.75 8.66
CA PRO A 133 14.91 28.05 8.13
C PRO A 133 15.25 26.81 7.29
N GLN A 134 16.40 26.76 6.62
CA GLN A 134 16.82 25.57 5.86
C GLN A 134 17.08 24.35 6.74
N ASP A 135 17.46 24.53 8.01
CA ASP A 135 17.68 23.42 8.95
C ASP A 135 16.35 22.68 9.23
N ILE A 136 15.21 23.40 9.21
CA ILE A 136 13.87 22.83 9.43
C ILE A 136 13.57 21.74 8.41
N ARG A 137 14.06 21.86 7.16
CA ARG A 137 13.85 20.86 6.12
C ARG A 137 14.39 19.49 6.53
N SER A 138 15.60 19.46 7.06
CA SER A 138 16.27 18.23 7.48
C SER A 138 15.51 17.58 8.65
N HIS A 139 15.05 18.39 9.59
CA HIS A 139 14.24 17.92 10.72
C HIS A 139 12.87 17.41 10.28
N LEU A 140 12.21 18.08 9.33
CA LEU A 140 10.93 17.64 8.79
C LEU A 140 11.08 16.29 8.10
N GLN A 141 12.14 16.12 7.31
CA GLN A 141 12.45 14.83 6.70
C GLN A 141 12.65 13.74 7.75
N GLN A 142 13.39 14.03 8.82
CA GLN A 142 13.63 13.05 9.88
C GLN A 142 12.34 12.68 10.61
N SER A 143 11.51 13.64 11.02
CA SER A 143 10.20 13.37 11.64
C SER A 143 9.30 12.49 10.75
N LEU A 144 9.28 12.76 9.44
CA LEU A 144 8.53 11.92 8.50
C LEU A 144 9.09 10.50 8.39
N LEU A 145 10.42 10.33 8.41
CA LEU A 145 11.05 9.01 8.42
C LEU A 145 10.73 8.24 9.69
N ASP A 146 10.78 8.89 10.85
CA ASP A 146 10.48 8.29 12.14
C ASP A 146 9.02 7.83 12.22
N LEU A 147 8.09 8.61 11.65
CA LEU A 147 6.69 8.22 11.52
C LEU A 147 6.51 6.96 10.66
N LEU A 148 7.24 6.85 9.55
CA LEU A 148 7.17 5.70 8.64
C LEU A 148 7.84 4.45 9.24
N ALA A 149 8.87 4.62 10.06
CA ALA A 149 9.60 3.51 10.68
C ALA A 149 8.75 2.69 11.68
N ILE A 150 7.70 3.29 12.26
CA ILE A 150 6.81 2.62 13.22
C ILE A 150 5.99 1.49 12.55
N GLY A 151 5.84 1.52 11.22
CA GLY A 151 5.00 0.57 10.46
C GLY A 151 5.74 -0.30 9.45
N SER A 152 7.07 -0.25 9.38
CA SER A 152 7.86 -1.01 8.40
C SER A 152 8.06 -2.47 8.84
N ALA A 153 6.96 -3.21 9.02
CA ALA A 153 7.05 -4.65 8.98
C ALA A 153 7.02 -5.05 7.50
N ASP A 154 8.13 -5.57 6.99
CA ASP A 154 8.13 -6.19 5.68
C ASP A 154 7.04 -7.27 5.65
N LEU A 155 6.20 -7.25 4.63
CA LEU A 155 5.20 -8.29 4.44
C LEU A 155 5.91 -9.59 4.03
N HIS A 156 6.39 -10.35 5.01
CA HIS A 156 6.90 -11.69 4.80
C HIS A 156 5.73 -12.66 4.86
N ILE A 157 5.37 -13.21 3.70
CA ILE A 157 4.40 -14.29 3.60
C ILE A 157 5.18 -15.59 3.83
N ASP A 158 5.53 -15.85 5.08
CA ASP A 158 6.06 -17.16 5.47
C ASP A 158 4.92 -18.18 5.37
N VAL A 159 5.12 -19.23 4.57
CA VAL A 159 4.15 -20.33 4.39
C VAL A 159 4.69 -21.57 5.10
N PRO A 160 4.63 -21.66 6.45
CA PRO A 160 5.14 -22.82 7.17
C PRO A 160 4.35 -24.09 6.84
N THR A 161 3.09 -23.96 6.46
CA THR A 161 2.23 -25.07 6.00
C THR A 161 1.37 -24.62 4.82
N PRO A 162 1.63 -25.11 3.60
CA PRO A 162 0.82 -24.77 2.44
C PRO A 162 -0.59 -25.38 2.52
N PRO A 163 -1.63 -24.71 1.99
CA PRO A 163 -1.57 -23.41 1.31
C PRO A 163 -1.66 -22.21 2.28
N ALA A 164 -0.88 -21.15 2.03
CA ALA A 164 -1.14 -19.84 2.62
C ALA A 164 -2.33 -19.18 1.89
N VAL A 165 -3.27 -18.64 2.66
CA VAL A 165 -4.47 -17.98 2.15
C VAL A 165 -4.40 -16.49 2.45
N ILE A 166 -4.45 -15.66 1.41
CA ILE A 166 -4.45 -14.19 1.51
C ILE A 166 -5.86 -13.69 1.18
N LEU A 167 -6.55 -13.12 2.17
CA LEU A 167 -7.87 -12.52 1.98
C LEU A 167 -7.73 -11.03 1.62
N MET A 168 -8.14 -10.66 0.42
CA MET A 168 -8.14 -9.27 -0.05
C MET A 168 -9.48 -8.60 0.24
N VAL A 169 -9.46 -7.50 1.01
CA VAL A 169 -10.66 -6.73 1.39
C VAL A 169 -10.55 -5.27 0.94
N GLY A 170 -11.69 -4.63 0.65
CA GLY A 170 -11.75 -3.22 0.27
C GLY A 170 -12.95 -2.88 -0.63
N VAL A 171 -13.21 -1.59 -0.86
CA VAL A 171 -14.35 -1.13 -1.68
C VAL A 171 -14.12 -1.33 -3.18
N ASN A 172 -15.16 -1.19 -4.01
CA ASN A 172 -15.03 -1.35 -5.46
C ASN A 172 -14.17 -0.22 -6.06
N GLY A 173 -13.33 -0.54 -7.05
CA GLY A 173 -12.51 0.45 -7.77
C GLY A 173 -11.13 0.78 -7.19
N VAL A 174 -10.78 0.34 -5.96
CA VAL A 174 -9.45 0.64 -5.35
C VAL A 174 -8.28 -0.24 -5.86
N GLY A 175 -8.53 -1.05 -6.89
CA GLY A 175 -7.50 -1.88 -7.52
C GLY A 175 -7.28 -3.28 -6.92
N LYS A 176 -8.23 -3.82 -6.13
CA LYS A 176 -8.11 -5.17 -5.51
C LYS A 176 -7.69 -6.26 -6.50
N THR A 177 -8.42 -6.40 -7.62
CA THR A 177 -8.14 -7.43 -8.65
C THR A 177 -6.78 -7.21 -9.32
N THR A 178 -6.39 -5.96 -9.56
CA THR A 178 -5.07 -5.61 -10.13
C THR A 178 -3.94 -5.95 -9.16
N THR A 179 -4.14 -5.69 -7.87
CA THR A 179 -3.16 -6.05 -6.82
C THR A 179 -3.05 -7.57 -6.67
N ILE A 180 -4.15 -8.32 -6.77
CA ILE A 180 -4.13 -9.80 -6.79
C ILE A 180 -3.25 -10.30 -7.95
N ALA A 181 -3.45 -9.79 -9.16
CA ALA A 181 -2.67 -10.21 -10.33
C ALA A 181 -1.17 -9.88 -10.18
N LYS A 182 -0.83 -8.67 -9.69
CA LYS A 182 0.57 -8.27 -9.44
C LYS A 182 1.23 -9.14 -8.38
N LEU A 183 0.51 -9.41 -7.28
CA LEU A 183 1.01 -10.26 -6.20
C LEU A 183 1.20 -11.70 -6.67
N ALA A 184 0.25 -12.27 -7.43
CA ALA A 184 0.35 -13.61 -7.99
C ALA A 184 1.55 -13.74 -8.96
N TYR A 185 1.75 -12.73 -9.83
CA TYR A 185 2.91 -12.66 -10.71
C TYR A 185 4.21 -12.62 -9.90
N GLN A 186 4.29 -11.76 -8.87
CA GLN A 186 5.46 -11.62 -8.02
C GLN A 186 5.78 -12.91 -7.25
N LEU A 187 4.78 -13.54 -6.61
CA LEU A 187 4.97 -14.80 -5.88
C LEU A 187 5.39 -15.93 -6.81
N LYS A 188 4.76 -16.07 -7.99
CA LYS A 188 5.16 -17.07 -9.01
C LYS A 188 6.63 -16.91 -9.44
N HIS A 189 7.16 -15.68 -9.49
CA HIS A 189 8.56 -15.42 -9.82
C HIS A 189 9.52 -15.69 -8.65
N GLN A 190 9.01 -15.74 -7.42
CA GLN A 190 9.80 -16.03 -6.22
C GLN A 190 9.91 -17.53 -5.92
N GLY A 191 9.04 -18.37 -6.51
CA GLY A 191 9.02 -19.84 -6.36
C GLY A 191 7.79 -20.33 -5.61
#